data_AF-A0A133V9L4-F1
#
_entry.id   AF-A0A133V9L4-F1
#
_cell.length_a   1.000
_cell.length_b   1.000
_cell.length_c   1.000
_cell.angle_alpha   90.00
_cell.angle_beta   90.00
_cell.angle_gamma   90.00
#
_symmetry.space_group_name_H-M   'P 1'
#
loop_
_entity.id
_entity.type
_entity.pdbx_description
1 polymer ?
#
loop_
_entity_poly.entity_id
_entity_poly.type
_entity_poly.pdbx_seq_one_letter_code
_entity_poly.pdbx_strand_id
1 'polypeptide(L)'
;MLEVTTVFGGSMWVELALVALIGIICLLLAWINYSGGGTTRTLELKREKEKLREKIEDLKGTNEALRSNIESANKGVSAQMDELCKLVGDLECIKDALLGAESAEKKLKEKYGEGPSPELVHNILDSKPLINSSLKRKLADEVLVRTLGREILKNLDEGKSIAEASANVGVPLREGRQEIKSLQTTGYLDNELNLTVHGRRALS
;
A
#
# COMPACT_ATOMS: atom_id res chain seq x y z
N MET A 1 27.65 -74.70 -88.99
CA MET A 1 26.95 -73.40 -88.83
C MET A 1 26.10 -73.54 -87.57
N LEU A 2 26.57 -73.13 -86.39
CA LEU A 2 26.38 -71.79 -85.79
C LEU A 2 24.88 -71.44 -85.84
N GLU A 3 24.11 -71.43 -84.75
CA GLU A 3 24.29 -70.66 -83.52
C GLU A 3 23.58 -71.33 -82.32
N VAL A 4 24.29 -71.62 -81.23
CA VAL A 4 23.68 -71.86 -79.91
C VAL A 4 24.65 -71.35 -78.84
N THR A 5 24.76 -70.03 -78.67
CA THR A 5 25.38 -69.43 -77.47
C THR A 5 25.02 -67.95 -77.41
N THR A 6 23.87 -67.58 -76.82
CA THR A 6 23.64 -66.29 -76.14
C THR A 6 22.23 -66.23 -75.55
N VAL A 7 21.93 -67.03 -74.51
CA VAL A 7 20.69 -66.81 -73.72
C VAL A 7 20.94 -66.87 -72.21
N PHE A 8 22.02 -67.50 -71.73
CA PHE A 8 22.25 -67.69 -70.29
C PHE A 8 23.05 -66.59 -69.58
N GLY A 9 23.49 -65.55 -70.28
CA GLY A 9 24.22 -64.44 -69.66
C GLY A 9 23.31 -63.41 -68.97
N GLY A 10 22.09 -63.19 -69.49
CA GLY A 10 21.25 -62.05 -69.10
C GLY A 10 20.62 -62.14 -67.71
N SER A 11 20.23 -63.33 -67.24
CA SER A 11 19.51 -63.47 -65.97
C SER A 11 20.38 -63.18 -64.75
N MET A 12 21.66 -63.58 -64.78
CA MET A 12 22.59 -63.38 -63.66
C MET A 12 22.96 -61.90 -63.47
N TRP A 13 23.10 -61.14 -64.56
CA TRP A 13 23.34 -59.69 -64.48
C TRP A 13 22.10 -58.91 -64.02
N VAL A 14 20.89 -59.37 -64.37
CA VAL A 14 19.63 -58.77 -63.92
C VAL A 14 19.42 -59.02 -62.43
N GLU A 15 19.69 -60.23 -61.93
CA GLU A 15 19.64 -60.55 -60.50
C GLU A 15 20.67 -59.75 -59.69
N LEU A 16 21.90 -59.62 -60.20
CA LEU A 16 22.97 -58.86 -59.55
C LEU A 16 22.65 -57.34 -59.54
N ALA A 17 22.04 -56.82 -60.60
CA ALA A 17 21.54 -55.46 -60.66
C ALA A 17 20.38 -55.21 -59.68
N LEU A 18 19.46 -56.16 -59.51
CA LEU A 18 18.37 -56.08 -58.53
C LEU A 18 18.89 -56.07 -57.09
N VAL A 19 19.85 -56.93 -56.76
CA VAL A 19 20.47 -56.97 -55.42
C VAL A 19 21.23 -55.67 -55.13
N ALA A 20 21.98 -55.15 -56.11
CA ALA A 20 22.65 -53.86 -55.98
C ALA A 20 21.67 -52.70 -55.78
N LEU A 21 20.55 -52.68 -56.52
CA LEU A 21 19.50 -51.67 -56.37
C LEU A 21 18.86 -51.71 -54.98
N ILE A 22 18.52 -52.92 -54.48
CA ILE A 22 17.98 -53.10 -53.13
C ILE A 22 18.99 -52.62 -52.08
N GLY A 23 20.28 -52.94 -52.26
CA GLY A 23 21.35 -52.46 -51.40
C GLY A 23 21.43 -50.93 -51.35
N ILE A 24 21.36 -50.26 -52.51
CA ILE A 24 21.37 -48.80 -52.61
C ILE A 24 20.11 -48.19 -51.97
N ILE A 25 18.93 -48.79 -52.18
CA ILE A 25 17.69 -48.35 -51.54
C ILE A 25 17.78 -48.49 -50.01
N CYS A 26 18.29 -49.62 -49.51
CA CYS A 26 18.52 -49.81 -48.08
C CYS A 26 19.53 -48.79 -47.52
N LEU A 27 20.59 -48.48 -48.25
CA LEU A 27 21.62 -47.52 -47.83
C LEU A 27 21.08 -46.08 -47.83
N LEU A 28 20.28 -45.71 -48.82
CA LEU A 28 19.57 -44.42 -48.87
C LEU A 28 18.52 -44.29 -47.77
N LEU A 29 17.75 -45.35 -47.49
CA LEU A 29 16.80 -45.36 -46.38
C LEU A 29 17.50 -45.26 -45.02
N ALA A 30 18.62 -45.95 -44.84
CA ALA A 30 19.47 -45.83 -43.65
C ALA A 30 20.04 -44.41 -43.52
N TRP A 31 20.51 -43.81 -44.64
CA TRP A 31 21.03 -42.45 -44.65
C TRP A 31 19.95 -41.42 -44.34
N ILE A 32 18.73 -41.55 -44.89
CA ILE A 32 17.62 -40.65 -44.61
C ILE A 32 17.17 -40.76 -43.14
N ASN A 33 17.13 -41.98 -42.59
CA ASN A 33 16.83 -42.19 -41.17
C ASN A 33 17.93 -41.65 -40.25
N TYR A 34 19.20 -41.84 -40.61
CA TYR A 34 20.35 -41.41 -39.81
C TYR A 34 20.62 -39.90 -39.92
N SER A 35 20.45 -39.33 -41.12
CA SER A 35 20.50 -37.88 -41.41
C SER A 35 19.25 -37.14 -40.93
N GLY A 36 18.30 -37.83 -40.28
CA GLY A 36 17.13 -37.28 -39.60
C GLY A 36 17.48 -36.43 -38.38
N GLY A 37 18.44 -35.51 -38.52
CA GLY A 37 18.85 -34.47 -37.56
C GLY A 37 17.78 -33.43 -37.23
N GLY A 38 16.50 -33.79 -37.40
CA GLY A 38 15.34 -33.03 -36.94
C GLY A 38 14.84 -33.50 -35.57
N THR A 39 15.09 -34.73 -35.14
CA THR A 39 14.52 -35.28 -33.89
C THR A 39 15.17 -34.71 -32.63
N THR A 40 16.49 -34.53 -32.62
CA THR A 40 17.22 -33.92 -31.48
C THR A 40 16.93 -32.42 -31.35
N ARG A 41 16.92 -31.70 -32.47
CA ARG A 41 16.62 -30.26 -32.52
C ARG A 41 15.16 -29.96 -32.15
N THR A 42 14.22 -30.82 -32.54
CA THR A 42 12.81 -30.69 -32.12
C THR A 42 12.59 -31.06 -30.65
N LEU A 43 13.38 -31.98 -30.09
CA LEU A 43 13.38 -32.28 -28.65
C LEU A 43 13.93 -31.11 -27.82
N GLU A 44 15.02 -30.48 -28.26
CA GLU A 44 15.56 -29.28 -27.60
C GLU A 44 14.58 -28.10 -27.65
N LEU A 45 14.00 -27.82 -28.83
CA LEU A 45 12.98 -26.77 -28.96
C LEU A 45 11.72 -27.08 -28.15
N LYS A 46 11.32 -28.35 -28.01
CA LYS A 46 10.22 -28.76 -27.11
C LYS A 46 10.56 -28.48 -25.66
N ARG A 47 11.76 -28.84 -25.21
CA ARG A 47 12.24 -28.57 -23.84
C ARG A 47 12.36 -27.07 -23.55
N GLU A 48 12.84 -26.27 -24.50
CA GLU A 48 12.88 -24.81 -24.35
C GLU A 48 11.48 -24.21 -24.29
N LYS A 49 10.55 -24.69 -25.13
CA LYS A 49 9.15 -24.26 -25.10
C LYS A 49 8.49 -24.61 -23.76
N GLU A 50 8.79 -25.77 -23.20
CA GLU A 50 8.27 -26.20 -21.91
C GLU A 50 8.86 -25.38 -20.75
N LYS A 51 10.17 -25.14 -20.75
CA LYS A 51 10.83 -24.23 -19.80
C LYS A 51 10.31 -22.79 -19.88
N LEU A 52 10.06 -22.29 -21.09
CA LEU A 52 9.50 -20.96 -21.28
C LEU A 52 8.05 -20.89 -20.81
N ARG A 53 7.28 -21.97 -21.02
CA ARG A 53 5.89 -22.06 -20.53
C ARG A 53 5.85 -22.10 -19.00
N GLU A 54 6.71 -22.88 -18.37
CA GLU A 54 6.86 -22.94 -16.92
C GLU A 54 7.25 -21.58 -16.34
N LYS A 55 8.20 -20.87 -16.96
CA LYS A 55 8.57 -19.50 -16.57
C LYS A 55 7.43 -18.51 -16.72
N ILE A 56 6.64 -18.60 -17.78
CA ILE A 56 5.47 -17.73 -17.99
C ILE A 56 4.42 -17.99 -16.90
N GLU A 57 4.20 -19.26 -16.55
CA GLU A 57 3.25 -19.65 -15.51
C GLU A 57 3.71 -19.19 -14.12
N ASP A 58 4.99 -19.35 -13.79
CA ASP A 58 5.60 -18.87 -12.55
C ASP A 58 5.57 -17.33 -12.45
N LEU A 59 5.91 -16.62 -13.53
CA LEU A 59 5.81 -15.17 -13.60
C LEU A 59 4.36 -14.69 -13.47
N LYS A 60 3.40 -15.42 -14.05
CA LYS A 60 1.98 -15.11 -13.93
C LYS A 60 1.51 -15.30 -12.48
N GLY A 61 1.89 -16.39 -11.82
CA GLY A 61 1.60 -16.64 -10.41
C GLY A 61 2.20 -15.56 -9.50
N THR A 62 3.45 -15.18 -9.75
CA THR A 62 4.13 -14.11 -9.00
C THR A 62 3.44 -12.75 -9.21
N ASN A 63 3.02 -12.44 -10.43
CA ASN A 63 2.32 -11.19 -10.72
C ASN A 63 0.91 -11.16 -10.08
N GLU A 64 0.18 -12.27 -10.09
CA GLU A 64 -1.10 -12.39 -9.37
C GLU A 64 -0.93 -12.21 -7.86
N ALA A 65 0.11 -12.81 -7.25
CA ALA A 65 0.43 -12.63 -5.84
C ALA A 65 0.84 -11.19 -5.50
N LEU A 66 1.66 -10.54 -6.35
CA LEU A 66 2.01 -9.13 -6.19
C LEU A 66 0.77 -8.24 -6.30
N ARG A 67 -0.12 -8.52 -7.25
CA ARG A 67 -1.35 -7.77 -7.45
C ARG A 67 -2.30 -7.91 -6.25
N SER A 68 -2.47 -9.12 -5.69
CA SER A 68 -3.28 -9.30 -4.48
C SER A 68 -2.69 -8.58 -3.29
N ASN A 69 -1.36 -8.59 -3.14
CA ASN A 69 -0.67 -7.88 -2.07
C ASN A 69 -0.86 -6.36 -2.19
N ILE A 70 -0.71 -5.79 -3.39
CA ILE A 70 -0.96 -4.36 -3.64
C ILE A 70 -2.41 -4.00 -3.33
N GLU A 71 -3.38 -4.82 -3.76
CA GLU A 71 -4.78 -4.56 -3.48
C GLU A 71 -5.08 -4.59 -1.98
N SER A 72 -4.52 -5.55 -1.25
CA SER A 72 -4.66 -5.64 0.21
C SER A 72 -4.01 -4.46 0.94
N ALA A 73 -2.82 -4.03 0.48
CA ALA A 73 -2.11 -2.87 1.04
C ALA A 73 -2.89 -1.57 0.79
N ASN A 74 -3.43 -1.39 -0.43
CA ASN A 74 -4.25 -0.22 -0.75
C ASN A 74 -5.53 -0.17 0.10
N LYS A 75 -6.21 -1.31 0.33
CA LYS A 75 -7.37 -1.39 1.23
C LYS A 75 -7.00 -1.02 2.67
N GLY A 76 -5.82 -1.44 3.13
CA GLY A 76 -5.30 -1.05 4.45
C GLY A 76 -5.04 0.45 4.57
N VAL A 77 -4.40 1.05 3.55
CA VAL A 77 -4.12 2.49 3.51
C VAL A 77 -5.42 3.30 3.43
N SER A 78 -6.38 2.90 2.60
CA SER A 78 -7.67 3.61 2.50
C SER A 78 -8.42 3.58 3.82
N ALA A 79 -8.46 2.44 4.52
CA ALA A 79 -9.10 2.32 5.82
C ALA A 79 -8.44 3.22 6.88
N GLN A 80 -7.10 3.30 6.89
CA GLN A 80 -6.37 4.20 7.78
C GLN A 80 -6.67 5.68 7.48
N MET A 81 -6.75 6.06 6.21
CA MET A 81 -7.09 7.43 5.82
C MET A 81 -8.54 7.79 6.18
N ASP A 82 -9.48 6.85 6.02
CA ASP A 82 -10.87 7.05 6.44
C ASP A 82 -10.98 7.25 7.96
N GLU A 83 -10.22 6.49 8.76
CA GLU A 83 -10.16 6.71 10.21
C GLU A 83 -9.52 8.04 10.56
N LEU A 84 -8.49 8.46 9.83
CA LEU A 84 -7.82 9.74 10.03
C LEU A 84 -8.75 10.91 9.76
N CYS A 85 -9.48 10.88 8.64
CA CYS A 85 -10.49 11.89 8.31
C CYS A 85 -11.60 11.96 9.38
N LYS A 86 -12.05 10.80 9.88
CA LYS A 86 -13.03 10.75 10.98
C LYS A 86 -12.47 11.35 12.27
N LEU A 87 -11.20 11.06 12.60
CA LEU A 87 -10.54 11.62 13.77
C LEU A 87 -10.43 13.14 13.68
N VAL A 88 -9.97 13.65 12.55
CA VAL A 88 -9.86 15.10 12.33
C VAL A 88 -11.24 15.76 12.41
N GLY A 89 -12.25 15.18 11.76
CA GLY A 89 -13.63 15.69 11.83
C GLY A 89 -14.21 15.70 13.25
N ASP A 90 -13.87 14.71 14.08
CA ASP A 90 -14.28 14.66 15.48
C ASP A 90 -13.57 15.74 16.33
N LEU A 91 -12.28 16.00 16.08
CA LEU A 91 -11.53 17.08 16.74
C LEU A 91 -12.00 18.47 16.30
N GLU A 92 -12.33 18.64 15.01
CA GLU A 92 -12.95 19.86 14.50
C GLU A 92 -14.32 20.10 15.12
N CYS A 93 -15.10 19.04 15.34
CA CYS A 93 -16.39 19.13 16.01
C CYS A 93 -16.24 19.59 17.47
N ILE A 94 -15.21 19.11 18.18
CA ILE A 94 -14.84 19.67 19.51
C ILE A 94 -14.55 21.16 19.40
N LYS A 95 -13.69 21.56 18.46
CA LYS A 95 -13.31 22.95 18.26
C LYS A 95 -14.55 23.83 17.98
N ASP A 96 -15.43 23.41 17.09
CA ASP A 96 -16.66 24.15 16.78
C ASP A 96 -17.59 24.25 18.00
N ALA A 97 -17.69 23.18 18.81
CA ALA A 97 -18.45 23.20 20.05
C ALA A 97 -17.85 24.17 21.09
N LEU A 98 -16.51 24.25 21.21
CA LEU A 98 -15.82 25.21 22.07
C LEU A 98 -16.04 26.66 21.63
N LEU A 99 -16.24 26.90 20.33
CA LEU A 99 -16.64 28.20 19.79
C LEU A 99 -18.13 28.53 20.01
N GLY A 100 -18.90 27.61 20.59
CA GLY A 100 -20.32 27.78 20.91
C GLY A 100 -21.29 27.28 19.84
N ALA A 101 -20.85 26.43 18.91
CA ALA A 101 -21.75 25.83 17.94
C ALA A 101 -22.61 24.73 18.58
N GLU A 102 -23.88 25.03 18.87
CA GLU A 102 -24.83 24.10 19.48
C GLU A 102 -25.02 22.80 18.68
N SER A 103 -24.94 22.90 17.35
CA SER A 103 -25.04 21.73 16.45
C SER A 103 -23.85 20.78 16.59
N ALA A 104 -22.66 21.30 16.86
CA ALA A 104 -21.46 20.50 17.12
C ALA A 104 -21.54 19.87 18.51
N GLU A 105 -21.95 20.63 19.52
CA GLU A 105 -22.15 20.11 20.88
C GLU A 105 -23.18 18.97 20.91
N LYS A 106 -24.30 19.12 20.19
CA LYS A 106 -25.32 18.08 20.06
C LYS A 106 -24.76 16.82 19.40
N LYS A 107 -23.99 16.97 18.31
CA LYS A 107 -23.33 15.83 17.63
C LYS A 107 -22.36 15.08 18.55
N LEU A 108 -21.58 15.81 19.35
CA LEU A 108 -20.66 15.19 20.32
C LEU A 108 -21.42 14.43 21.41
N LYS A 109 -22.48 15.04 21.97
CA LYS A 109 -23.35 14.37 22.95
C LYS A 109 -24.05 13.15 22.39
N GLU A 110 -24.53 13.20 21.14
CA GLU A 110 -25.16 12.05 20.47
C GLU A 110 -24.17 10.91 20.23
N LYS A 111 -22.93 11.22 19.84
CA LYS A 111 -21.93 10.22 19.46
C LYS A 111 -21.13 9.65 20.64
N TYR A 112 -20.86 10.48 21.64
CA TYR A 112 -19.95 10.16 22.75
C TYR A 112 -20.60 10.33 24.14
N GLY A 113 -21.84 10.84 24.23
CA GLY A 113 -22.57 11.00 25.50
C GLY A 113 -22.16 12.23 26.33
N GLU A 114 -21.08 12.91 25.95
CA GLU A 114 -20.46 13.98 26.73
C GLU A 114 -20.22 15.24 25.89
N GLY A 115 -20.11 16.39 26.55
CA GLY A 115 -19.69 17.65 25.92
C GLY A 115 -18.17 17.76 25.82
N PRO A 116 -17.64 18.88 25.28
CA PRO A 116 -16.20 19.13 25.23
C PRO A 116 -15.58 19.03 26.63
N SER A 117 -14.71 18.04 26.83
CA SER A 117 -13.92 17.84 28.05
C SER A 117 -12.56 17.21 27.71
N PRO A 118 -11.60 17.23 28.64
CA PRO A 118 -10.33 16.53 28.44
C PRO A 118 -10.55 15.02 28.26
N GLU A 119 -11.49 14.42 29.00
CA GLU A 119 -11.81 12.99 28.86
C GLU A 119 -12.37 12.66 27.48
N LEU A 120 -13.23 13.53 26.92
CA LEU A 120 -13.75 13.34 25.58
C LEU A 120 -12.64 13.32 24.52
N VAL A 121 -11.65 14.21 24.63
CA VAL A 121 -10.48 14.21 23.74
C VAL A 121 -9.76 12.87 23.83
N HIS A 122 -9.53 12.37 25.04
CA HIS A 122 -8.92 11.05 25.25
C HIS A 122 -9.73 9.91 24.64
N ASN A 123 -11.04 9.88 24.88
CA ASN A 123 -11.95 8.87 24.36
C ASN A 123 -11.96 8.85 22.82
N ILE A 124 -11.96 10.02 22.18
CA ILE A 124 -11.90 10.13 20.72
C ILE A 124 -10.58 9.58 20.19
N LEU A 125 -9.45 9.93 20.81
CA LEU A 125 -8.15 9.42 20.40
C LEU A 125 -8.08 7.89 20.58
N ASP A 126 -8.57 7.37 21.69
CA ASP A 126 -8.54 5.93 21.97
C ASP A 126 -9.48 5.13 21.06
N SER A 127 -10.57 5.74 20.57
CA SER A 127 -11.54 5.10 19.66
C SER A 127 -11.00 4.69 18.28
N LYS A 128 -9.77 5.09 17.91
CA LYS A 128 -9.19 4.89 16.55
C LYS A 128 -7.98 3.96 16.56
N PRO A 129 -8.13 2.63 16.69
CA PRO A 129 -6.99 1.73 16.91
C PRO A 129 -6.01 1.65 15.72
N LEU A 130 -6.44 1.96 14.48
CA LEU A 130 -5.56 1.83 13.31
C LEU A 130 -4.55 2.99 13.18
N ILE A 131 -4.74 4.07 13.92
CA ILE A 131 -3.86 5.25 13.88
C ILE A 131 -2.79 5.15 14.98
N ASN A 132 -1.55 5.48 14.65
CA ASN A 132 -0.47 5.53 15.62
C ASN A 132 -0.76 6.58 16.72
N SER A 133 -0.57 6.21 18.00
CA SER A 133 -0.77 7.09 19.16
C SER A 133 -0.01 8.44 19.10
N SER A 134 1.19 8.44 18.51
CA SER A 134 1.97 9.68 18.30
C SER A 134 1.30 10.59 17.28
N LEU A 135 0.80 10.04 16.18
CA LEU A 135 0.10 10.80 15.15
C LEU A 135 -1.23 11.35 15.67
N LYS A 136 -1.99 10.55 16.42
CA LYS A 136 -3.22 10.99 17.09
C LYS A 136 -2.98 12.23 17.96
N ARG A 137 -1.95 12.16 18.81
CA ARG A 137 -1.58 13.26 19.72
C ARG A 137 -1.17 14.51 18.92
N LYS A 138 -0.31 14.35 17.90
CA LYS A 138 0.08 15.47 17.04
C LYS A 138 -1.12 16.14 16.36
N LEU A 139 -2.10 15.37 15.90
CA LEU A 139 -3.31 15.90 15.29
C LEU A 139 -4.19 16.63 16.31
N ALA A 140 -4.33 16.07 17.51
CA ALA A 140 -5.04 16.75 18.59
C ALA A 140 -4.39 18.08 18.95
N ASP A 141 -3.06 18.10 19.10
CA ASP A 141 -2.29 19.31 19.38
C ASP A 141 -2.46 20.33 18.23
N GLU A 142 -2.42 19.89 16.97
CA GLU A 142 -2.54 20.77 15.81
C GLU A 142 -3.95 21.36 15.64
N VAL A 143 -4.99 20.54 15.77
CA VAL A 143 -6.38 20.97 15.56
C VAL A 143 -6.91 21.79 16.73
N LEU A 144 -6.59 21.39 17.97
CA LEU A 144 -7.17 22.00 19.17
C LEU A 144 -6.36 23.20 19.68
N VAL A 145 -5.03 23.18 19.56
CA VAL A 145 -4.18 24.27 20.08
C VAL A 145 -3.83 25.27 18.98
N ARG A 146 -3.54 24.79 17.76
CA ARG A 146 -3.18 25.62 16.60
C ARG A 146 -2.00 26.56 16.88
N THR A 147 -1.68 27.44 15.93
CA THR A 147 -0.60 28.43 16.11
C THR A 147 -0.92 29.43 17.22
N LEU A 148 -2.17 29.91 17.28
CA LEU A 148 -2.59 30.92 18.25
C LEU A 148 -2.53 30.38 19.69
N GLY A 149 -3.10 29.20 19.95
CA GLY A 149 -3.03 28.58 21.26
C GLY A 149 -1.60 28.25 21.65
N ARG A 150 -0.72 27.83 20.73
CA ARG A 150 0.70 27.57 21.04
C ARG A 150 1.42 28.84 21.49
N GLU A 151 1.19 29.97 20.81
CA GLU A 151 1.75 31.25 21.22
C GLU A 151 1.18 31.71 22.57
N ILE A 152 -0.12 31.52 22.82
CA ILE A 152 -0.72 31.82 24.14
C ILE A 152 -0.12 30.94 25.23
N LEU A 153 -0.02 29.63 25.02
CA LEU A 153 0.61 28.68 25.95
C LEU A 153 2.06 29.10 26.25
N LYS A 154 2.83 29.47 25.23
CA LYS A 154 4.21 29.95 25.40
C LYS A 154 4.28 31.22 26.24
N ASN A 155 3.43 32.21 25.96
CA ASN A 155 3.40 33.44 26.73
C ASN A 155 2.99 33.18 28.20
N LEU A 156 2.06 32.28 28.45
CA LEU A 156 1.65 31.89 29.81
C LEU A 156 2.76 31.12 30.54
N ASP A 157 3.50 30.23 29.87
CA ASP A 157 4.66 29.52 30.43
C ASP A 157 5.80 30.49 30.81
N GLU A 158 5.94 31.60 30.08
CA GLU A 158 6.86 32.70 30.40
C GLU A 158 6.36 33.58 31.58
N GLY A 159 5.21 33.27 32.19
CA GLY A 159 4.64 33.98 33.33
C GLY A 159 3.87 35.26 32.98
N LYS A 160 3.53 35.48 31.71
CA LYS A 160 2.77 36.66 31.28
C LYS A 160 1.30 36.54 31.66
N SER A 161 0.67 37.68 31.92
CA SER A 161 -0.77 37.73 32.17
C SER A 161 -1.58 37.43 30.91
N ILE A 162 -2.86 37.07 31.06
CA ILE A 162 -3.79 36.85 29.94
C ILE A 162 -3.83 38.06 28.99
N ALA A 163 -3.81 39.27 29.55
CA ALA A 163 -3.86 40.49 28.76
C ALA A 163 -2.60 40.69 27.92
N GLU A 164 -1.43 40.45 28.50
CA GLU A 164 -0.15 40.51 27.79
C GLU A 164 -0.02 39.41 26.75
N ALA A 165 -0.42 38.17 27.08
CA ALA A 165 -0.44 37.07 26.13
C ALA A 165 -1.33 37.37 24.91
N SER A 166 -2.54 37.91 25.15
CA SER A 166 -3.46 38.30 24.07
C SER A 166 -2.88 39.43 23.21
N ALA A 167 -2.28 40.43 23.84
CA ALA A 167 -1.66 41.56 23.16
C ALA A 167 -0.44 41.14 22.32
N ASN A 168 0.40 40.25 22.84
CA ASN A 168 1.59 39.74 22.13
C ASN A 168 1.22 38.94 20.88
N VAL A 169 0.10 38.22 20.91
CA VAL A 169 -0.41 37.45 19.76
C VAL A 169 -1.25 38.32 18.83
N GLY A 170 -1.52 39.58 19.20
CA GLY A 170 -2.24 40.55 18.36
C GLY A 170 -3.75 40.29 18.30
N VAL A 171 -4.34 39.67 19.32
CA VAL A 171 -5.79 39.39 19.38
C VAL A 171 -6.52 40.18 20.45
N PRO A 172 -7.81 40.52 20.25
CA PRO A 172 -8.63 41.13 21.28
C PRO A 172 -8.66 40.29 22.56
N LEU A 173 -8.68 40.94 23.73
CA LEU A 173 -8.71 40.26 25.04
C LEU A 173 -9.87 39.25 25.17
N ARG A 174 -11.01 39.55 24.53
CA ARG A 174 -12.17 38.64 24.52
C ARG A 174 -11.83 37.32 23.82
N GLU A 175 -11.16 37.37 22.68
CA GLU A 175 -10.76 36.19 21.91
C GLU A 175 -9.65 35.43 22.63
N GLY A 176 -8.66 36.12 23.19
CA GLY A 176 -7.62 35.47 23.99
C GLY A 176 -8.18 34.76 25.23
N ARG A 177 -9.16 35.35 25.93
CA ARG A 177 -9.87 34.68 27.03
C ARG A 177 -10.68 33.47 26.56
N GLN A 178 -11.32 33.55 25.41
CA GLN A 178 -12.05 32.43 24.82
C GLN A 178 -11.09 31.28 24.50
N GLU A 179 -9.94 31.58 23.89
CA GLU A 179 -8.94 30.56 23.57
C GLU A 179 -8.39 29.90 24.84
N ILE A 180 -8.07 30.68 25.87
CA ILE A 180 -7.62 30.13 27.16
C ILE A 180 -8.67 29.19 27.75
N LYS A 181 -9.94 29.58 27.71
CA LYS A 181 -11.04 28.72 28.16
C LYS A 181 -11.12 27.43 27.34
N SER A 182 -10.91 27.49 26.02
CA SER A 182 -10.85 26.31 25.16
C SER A 182 -9.68 25.39 25.54
N LEU A 183 -8.50 25.95 25.79
CA LEU A 183 -7.29 25.22 26.22
C LEU A 183 -7.48 24.57 27.60
N GLN A 184 -8.19 25.23 28.52
CA GLN A 184 -8.57 24.64 29.82
C GLN A 184 -9.56 23.49 29.64
N THR A 185 -10.61 23.72 28.83
CA THR A 185 -11.67 22.72 28.57
C THR A 185 -11.13 21.47 27.88
N THR A 186 -10.07 21.60 27.09
CA THR A 186 -9.41 20.48 26.40
C THR A 186 -8.22 19.89 27.17
N GLY A 187 -7.88 20.46 28.34
CA GLY A 187 -6.87 19.93 29.24
C GLY A 187 -5.42 20.30 28.91
N TYR A 188 -5.17 21.29 28.06
CA TYR A 188 -3.83 21.85 27.83
C TYR A 188 -3.39 22.83 28.91
N LEU A 189 -4.37 23.50 29.55
CA LEU A 189 -4.18 24.35 30.72
C LEU A 189 -4.99 23.79 31.90
N ASP A 190 -4.48 23.97 33.11
CA ASP A 190 -5.26 23.73 34.32
C ASP A 190 -6.11 24.97 34.69
N ASN A 191 -6.89 24.85 35.77
CA ASN A 191 -7.73 25.95 36.26
C ASN A 191 -6.94 27.16 36.77
N GLU A 192 -5.65 26.98 37.08
CA GLU A 192 -4.72 28.00 37.56
C GLU A 192 -3.87 28.62 36.43
N LEU A 193 -4.16 28.25 35.17
CA LEU A 193 -3.44 28.68 33.96
C LEU A 193 -2.03 28.11 33.81
N ASN A 194 -1.69 27.07 34.57
CA ASN A 194 -0.43 26.36 34.37
C ASN A 194 -0.57 25.35 33.22
N LEU A 195 0.55 25.12 32.52
CA LEU A 195 0.61 24.13 31.46
C LEU A 195 0.56 22.72 32.04
N THR A 196 -0.40 21.93 31.57
CA THR A 196 -0.47 20.50 31.86
C THR A 196 0.59 19.73 31.07
N VAL A 197 0.67 18.42 31.28
CA VAL A 197 1.50 17.54 30.44
C VAL A 197 1.15 17.66 28.95
N HIS A 198 -0.13 17.89 28.64
CA HIS A 198 -0.61 18.10 27.27
C HIS A 198 -0.15 19.46 26.74
N GLY A 199 -0.30 20.52 27.54
CA GLY A 199 0.15 21.87 27.20
C GLY A 199 1.65 21.94 26.91
N ARG A 200 2.48 21.34 27.77
CA ARG A 200 3.94 21.30 27.56
C ARG A 200 4.33 20.53 26.32
N ARG A 201 3.67 19.41 26.03
CA ARG A 201 3.90 18.64 24.80
C ARG A 201 3.48 19.42 23.56
N ALA A 202 2.42 20.21 23.63
CA ALA A 202 2.02 21.06 22.51
C ALA A 202 3.03 22.19 22.23
N LEU A 203 4.01 22.44 23.10
CA LEU A 203 5.10 23.39 22.85
C LEU A 203 6.40 22.74 22.32
N SER A 204 6.52 21.41 22.38
CA SER A 204 7.70 20.66 21.90
C SER A 204 7.57 20.27 20.43
#